data_AF-A0A315WTW0-F1
#
_entry.id   AF-A0A315WTW0-F1
#
_cell.length_a   1.000
_cell.length_b   1.000
_cell.length_c   1.000
_cell.angle_alpha   90.00
_cell.angle_beta   90.00
_cell.angle_gamma   90.00
#
_symmetry.space_group_name_H-M   'P 1'
#
loop_
_entity.id
_entity.type
_entity.pdbx_description
1 polymer ?
#
loop_
_entity_poly.entity_id
_entity_poly.type
_entity_poly.pdbx_seq_one_letter_code
_entity_poly.pdbx_strand_id
1 'polypeptide(L)'
;MNPYFSVDEDAVLPPLPKVGYARIDDIEYSTSNRMVRVTFDMVDAEWMDNRLAARGGNPLTSEDFVQMPLFHLEMAMKTRRFQRLKRFRFHNISTWYTLHLNPHGQRAILYANQSARSTPVAVKVRRCERSPELTKTFDLGTPTSELNPTITALLGKIDSERVIVFDVGQGSANGLIRDGQSSSLYFDTGAGVYGNQHTRPTNIDLPADNVDVVILSHWDGDHWAGATLEHNRELLKKIWIAPKQVVGPSHKAFADSIKQGNLILLEMGETVAQVTLASGRQLRLAQGTNRSTRNDGGLVLCIDNPQRTASMLLPGDCDYSYFKHLDVNPLKGLVVPHHGARLESQAADIPTRHLDGATLAYSFGPSNRHGPTHVRHPTAASVEQHSAWNHAGWNPASPGVGLPTGEVRATCEHPPGTHRGDVYLDW
;
A
#
# COMPACT_ATOMS: atom_id res chain seq x y z
N MET A 1 -0.94 2.25 -20.80
CA MET A 1 -0.44 2.11 -19.41
C MET A 1 1.08 2.08 -19.46
N ASN A 2 1.76 2.61 -18.45
CA ASN A 2 3.23 2.58 -18.38
C ASN A 2 3.76 1.13 -18.27
N PRO A 3 4.80 0.73 -19.03
CA PRO A 3 5.42 -0.60 -18.96
C PRO A 3 5.90 -1.03 -17.57
N TYR A 4 6.18 -0.07 -16.67
CA TYR A 4 6.56 -0.31 -15.29
C TYR A 4 5.50 -1.09 -14.48
N PHE A 5 4.23 -1.00 -14.88
CA PHE A 5 3.14 -1.72 -14.25
C PHE A 5 2.82 -3.05 -14.96
N SER A 6 3.61 -3.43 -15.97
CA SER A 6 3.42 -4.68 -16.68
C SER A 6 3.85 -5.88 -15.82
N VAL A 7 3.13 -6.97 -16.01
CA VAL A 7 3.45 -8.29 -15.43
C VAL A 7 3.95 -9.27 -16.47
N ASP A 8 4.02 -8.83 -17.73
CA ASP A 8 4.55 -9.59 -18.84
C ASP A 8 6.08 -9.72 -18.71
N GLU A 9 6.57 -10.96 -18.65
CA GLU A 9 8.00 -11.26 -18.60
C GLU A 9 8.72 -10.85 -19.89
N ASP A 10 8.00 -10.78 -21.02
CA ASP A 10 8.51 -10.37 -22.32
C ASP A 10 8.40 -8.85 -22.57
N ALA A 11 7.92 -8.08 -21.59
CA ALA A 11 7.84 -6.63 -21.69
C ALA A 11 9.22 -6.03 -22.00
N VAL A 12 9.28 -5.16 -23.00
CA VAL A 12 10.52 -4.43 -23.32
C VAL A 12 10.81 -3.44 -22.19
N LEU A 13 11.77 -3.80 -21.34
CA LEU A 13 12.18 -2.98 -20.20
C LEU A 13 13.10 -1.83 -20.64
N PRO A 14 13.02 -0.66 -19.98
CA PRO A 14 13.96 0.41 -20.25
C PRO A 14 15.39 -0.01 -19.89
N PRO A 15 16.41 0.50 -20.60
CA PRO A 15 17.81 0.26 -20.23
C PRO A 15 18.09 0.82 -18.83
N LEU A 16 19.11 0.26 -18.15
CA LEU A 16 19.54 0.77 -16.86
C LEU A 16 19.99 2.23 -16.96
N PRO A 17 19.48 3.14 -16.11
CA PRO A 17 19.82 4.55 -16.19
C PRO A 17 21.23 4.76 -15.62
N LYS A 18 22.01 5.69 -16.17
CA LYS A 18 23.28 6.10 -15.56
C LYS A 18 23.05 6.89 -14.27
N VAL A 19 22.02 7.72 -14.29
CA VAL A 19 21.58 8.56 -13.18
C VAL A 19 20.06 8.52 -13.12
N GLY A 20 19.50 8.37 -11.93
CA GLY A 20 18.07 8.53 -11.71
C GLY A 20 17.76 9.66 -10.73
N TYR A 21 16.65 10.34 -10.97
CA TYR A 21 16.01 11.19 -9.96
C TYR A 21 15.08 10.32 -9.13
N ALA A 22 15.27 10.35 -7.82
CA ALA A 22 14.56 9.45 -6.94
C ALA A 22 14.09 10.13 -5.66
N ARG A 23 12.97 9.65 -5.13
CA ARG A 23 12.48 10.00 -3.80
C ARG A 23 12.53 8.74 -2.94
N ILE A 24 12.74 8.91 -1.63
CA ILE A 24 12.62 7.76 -0.71
C ILE A 24 11.17 7.31 -0.74
N ASP A 25 11.00 6.01 -0.96
CA ASP A 25 9.70 5.37 -1.05
C ASP A 25 9.30 4.84 0.34
N ASP A 26 10.15 3.99 0.93
CA ASP A 26 9.98 3.42 2.26
C ASP A 26 11.32 3.30 3.02
N ILE A 27 11.26 3.26 4.36
CA ILE A 27 12.37 2.97 5.26
C ILE A 27 11.92 1.94 6.30
N GLU A 28 12.41 0.71 6.13
CA GLU A 28 12.07 -0.40 7.03
C GLU A 28 13.26 -0.78 7.93
N TYR A 29 13.00 -0.91 9.23
CA TYR A 29 13.99 -1.29 10.23
C TYR A 29 13.86 -2.77 10.59
N SER A 30 14.94 -3.52 10.41
CA SER A 30 15.07 -4.88 10.95
C SER A 30 15.77 -4.84 12.31
N THR A 31 15.01 -5.10 13.37
CA THR A 31 15.51 -5.16 14.75
C THR A 31 16.39 -6.38 15.00
N SER A 32 16.03 -7.53 14.42
CA SER A 32 16.79 -8.79 14.54
C SER A 32 18.17 -8.68 13.91
N ASN A 33 18.26 -8.09 12.72
CA ASN A 33 19.52 -8.02 11.96
C ASN A 33 20.26 -6.69 12.12
N ARG A 34 19.68 -5.71 12.84
CA ARG A 34 20.22 -4.34 12.99
C ARG A 34 20.55 -3.72 11.64
N MET A 35 19.65 -3.93 10.68
CA MET A 35 19.72 -3.45 9.31
C MET A 35 18.56 -2.49 9.04
N VAL A 36 18.75 -1.61 8.07
CA VAL A 36 17.73 -0.71 7.53
C VAL A 36 17.68 -0.94 6.04
N ARG A 37 16.48 -1.18 5.52
CA ARG A 37 16.17 -1.16 4.08
C ARG A 37 15.67 0.26 3.77
N VAL A 38 16.25 0.88 2.77
CA VAL A 38 15.77 2.15 2.22
C VAL A 38 15.43 1.90 0.78
N THR A 39 14.21 2.20 0.39
CA THR A 39 13.76 2.07 -0.99
C THR A 39 13.59 3.43 -1.65
N PHE A 40 13.69 3.42 -2.96
CA PHE A 40 13.58 4.63 -3.77
C PHE A 40 12.68 4.36 -4.97
N ASP A 41 11.75 5.28 -5.18
CA ASP A 41 10.97 5.39 -6.40
C ASP A 41 11.69 6.35 -7.35
N MET A 42 12.03 5.88 -8.54
CA MET A 42 13.04 6.51 -9.39
C MET A 42 12.57 6.63 -10.84
N VAL A 43 13.00 7.71 -11.50
CA VAL A 43 12.88 7.94 -12.94
C VAL A 43 14.27 8.17 -13.54
N ASP A 44 14.49 7.75 -14.78
CA ASP A 44 15.71 8.10 -15.52
C ASP A 44 15.87 9.63 -15.62
N ALA A 45 17.01 10.14 -15.14
CA ALA A 45 17.30 11.56 -15.13
C ALA A 45 17.47 12.14 -16.54
N GLU A 46 18.12 11.41 -17.45
CA GLU A 46 18.38 11.88 -18.81
C GLU A 46 17.07 12.00 -19.59
N TRP A 47 16.19 11.00 -19.48
CA TRP A 47 14.86 11.07 -20.07
C TRP A 47 14.06 12.25 -19.52
N MET A 48 14.05 12.42 -18.19
CA MET A 48 13.31 13.50 -17.52
C MET A 48 13.81 14.88 -17.96
N ASP A 49 15.13 15.08 -17.99
CA ASP A 49 15.75 16.34 -18.39
C ASP A 49 15.38 16.72 -19.83
N ASN A 50 15.51 15.75 -20.75
CA ASN A 50 15.18 15.93 -22.15
C ASN A 50 13.68 16.23 -22.35
N ARG A 51 12.81 15.54 -21.61
CA ARG A 51 11.36 15.79 -21.70
C ARG A 51 10.97 17.15 -21.14
N LEU A 52 11.46 17.53 -19.97
CA LEU A 52 11.18 18.86 -19.40
C LEU A 52 11.71 19.99 -20.30
N ALA A 53 12.88 19.82 -20.91
CA ALA A 53 13.42 20.77 -21.88
C ALA A 53 12.52 20.87 -23.13
N ALA A 54 12.10 19.73 -23.70
CA ALA A 54 11.23 19.70 -24.87
C ALA A 54 9.84 20.32 -24.61
N ARG A 55 9.34 20.22 -23.37
CA ARG A 55 8.05 20.82 -22.96
C ARG A 55 8.15 22.33 -22.72
N GLY A 56 9.36 22.91 -22.62
CA GLY A 56 9.55 24.35 -22.44
C GLY A 56 8.85 24.92 -21.19
N GLY A 57 8.80 24.15 -20.10
CA GLY A 57 8.13 24.53 -18.86
C GLY A 57 6.65 24.15 -18.76
N ASN A 58 6.05 23.60 -19.82
CA ASN A 58 4.71 23.03 -19.74
C ASN A 58 4.70 21.74 -18.88
N PRO A 59 3.60 21.44 -18.14
CA PRO A 59 3.47 20.19 -17.41
C PRO A 59 3.62 18.96 -18.31
N LEU A 60 4.05 17.84 -17.72
CA LEU A 60 4.02 16.54 -18.39
C LEU A 60 2.56 16.16 -18.72
N THR A 61 2.38 15.50 -19.86
CA THR A 61 1.11 14.95 -20.32
C THR A 61 0.93 13.50 -19.86
N SER A 62 -0.27 12.95 -20.00
CA SER A 62 -0.50 11.53 -19.75
C SER A 62 0.34 10.63 -20.67
N GLU A 63 0.59 11.03 -21.91
CA GLU A 63 1.49 10.31 -22.82
C GLU A 63 2.93 10.28 -22.29
N ASP A 64 3.40 11.38 -21.70
CA ASP A 64 4.72 11.44 -21.06
C ASP A 64 4.80 10.46 -19.88
N PHE A 65 3.75 10.38 -19.05
CA PHE A 65 3.70 9.42 -17.93
C PHE A 65 3.63 7.97 -18.40
N VAL A 66 2.99 7.67 -19.53
CA VAL A 66 2.97 6.32 -20.12
C VAL A 66 4.37 5.90 -20.61
N GLN A 67 5.15 6.83 -21.16
CA GLN A 67 6.49 6.54 -21.71
C GLN A 67 7.63 6.69 -20.68
N MET A 68 7.32 7.08 -19.44
CA MET A 68 8.32 7.39 -18.43
C MET A 68 9.11 6.14 -18.01
N PRO A 69 10.45 6.12 -18.12
CA PRO A 69 11.28 5.01 -17.66
C PRO A 69 11.41 5.07 -16.13
N LEU A 70 10.63 4.22 -15.47
CA LEU A 70 10.51 4.13 -14.01
C LEU A 70 11.30 2.94 -13.46
N PHE A 71 11.73 3.06 -12.22
CA PHE A 71 12.52 2.04 -11.53
C PHE A 71 12.25 2.07 -10.02
N HIS A 72 12.36 0.91 -9.37
CA HIS A 72 12.44 0.80 -7.92
C HIS A 72 13.85 0.38 -7.51
N LEU A 73 14.43 1.01 -6.50
CA LEU A 73 15.74 0.65 -5.98
C LEU A 73 15.66 0.35 -4.49
N GLU A 74 16.18 -0.80 -4.06
CA GLU A 74 16.32 -1.13 -2.65
C GLU A 74 17.79 -1.15 -2.22
N MET A 75 18.07 -0.54 -1.08
CA MET A 75 19.40 -0.48 -0.47
C MET A 75 19.33 -0.90 0.99
N ALA A 76 20.09 -1.94 1.36
CA ALA A 76 20.22 -2.37 2.74
C ALA A 76 21.55 -1.91 3.36
N MET A 77 21.50 -1.44 4.61
CA MET A 77 22.71 -1.06 5.36
C MET A 77 22.53 -1.24 6.87
N LYS A 78 23.62 -1.34 7.62
CA LYS A 78 23.58 -1.43 9.09
C LYS A 78 22.94 -0.18 9.70
N THR A 79 22.10 -0.34 10.73
CA THR A 79 21.38 0.77 11.39
C THR A 79 22.30 1.87 11.88
N ARG A 80 23.45 1.54 12.48
CA ARG A 80 24.45 2.55 12.92
C ARG A 80 24.97 3.40 11.76
N ARG A 81 25.20 2.76 10.60
CA ARG A 81 25.63 3.47 9.39
C ARG A 81 24.50 4.34 8.86
N PHE A 82 23.28 3.84 8.83
CA PHE A 82 22.11 4.60 8.43
C PHE A 82 21.91 5.83 9.33
N GLN A 83 21.93 5.69 10.65
CA GLN A 83 21.79 6.81 11.60
C GLN A 83 22.86 7.89 11.39
N ARG A 84 24.10 7.50 11.12
CA ARG A 84 25.16 8.44 10.75
C ARG A 84 24.83 9.14 9.43
N LEU A 85 24.36 8.42 8.42
CA LEU A 85 24.00 9.00 7.12
C LEU A 85 22.71 9.84 7.17
N LYS A 86 21.74 9.51 8.02
CA LYS A 86 20.51 10.29 8.20
C LYS A 86 20.82 11.73 8.62
N ARG A 87 21.82 11.92 9.49
CA ARG A 87 22.29 13.25 9.89
C ARG A 87 22.90 14.10 8.77
N PHE A 88 23.39 13.48 7.68
CA PHE A 88 24.18 14.19 6.65
C PHE A 88 23.66 14.04 5.21
N ARG A 89 22.79 13.05 4.96
CA ARG A 89 22.36 12.66 3.61
C ARG A 89 20.86 12.41 3.52
N PHE A 90 20.25 11.66 4.44
CA PHE A 90 18.82 11.33 4.37
C PHE A 90 17.99 12.20 5.31
N HIS A 91 17.27 13.18 4.76
CA HIS A 91 16.58 14.19 5.56
C HIS A 91 15.13 13.80 5.87
N ASN A 92 14.32 13.52 4.85
CA ASN A 92 12.94 13.05 4.97
C ASN A 92 12.47 12.40 3.64
N ILE A 93 11.27 11.83 3.64
CA ILE A 93 10.64 11.21 2.46
C ILE A 93 10.30 12.22 1.35
N SER A 94 10.20 13.52 1.65
CA SER A 94 9.88 14.53 0.64
C SER A 94 11.07 15.02 -0.19
N THR A 95 12.29 14.69 0.23
CA THR A 95 13.53 15.10 -0.44
C THR A 95 13.79 14.30 -1.70
N TRP A 96 14.18 14.98 -2.79
CA TRP A 96 14.70 14.34 -3.99
C TRP A 96 16.21 14.09 -3.92
N TYR A 97 16.61 12.97 -4.51
CA TYR A 97 17.98 12.49 -4.60
C TYR A 97 18.37 12.23 -6.04
N THR A 98 19.65 12.35 -6.34
CA THR A 98 20.25 11.77 -7.55
C THR A 98 20.95 10.48 -7.18
N LEU A 99 20.62 9.41 -7.88
CA LEU A 99 21.21 8.08 -7.74
C LEU A 99 22.11 7.83 -8.94
N HIS A 100 23.42 7.90 -8.74
CA HIS A 100 24.39 7.57 -9.79
C HIS A 100 24.76 6.09 -9.71
N LEU A 101 24.51 5.32 -10.76
CA LEU A 101 25.04 3.97 -10.87
C LEU A 101 26.57 4.06 -10.98
N ASN A 102 27.26 3.45 -10.02
CA ASN A 102 28.69 3.57 -9.84
C ASN A 102 29.24 2.28 -9.22
N PRO A 103 30.20 1.58 -9.85
CA PRO A 103 30.76 0.32 -9.34
C PRO A 103 31.34 0.39 -7.92
N HIS A 104 31.77 1.57 -7.48
CA HIS A 104 32.30 1.82 -6.13
C HIS A 104 31.27 2.39 -5.15
N GLY A 105 30.00 2.40 -5.56
CA GLY A 105 28.87 2.87 -4.75
C GLY A 105 28.44 1.89 -3.65
N GLN A 106 27.35 2.25 -2.97
CA GLN A 106 26.68 1.35 -2.04
C GLN A 106 25.91 0.29 -2.83
N ARG A 107 26.07 -0.99 -2.46
CA ARG A 107 25.32 -2.10 -3.06
C ARG A 107 23.82 -1.91 -2.86
N ALA A 108 23.07 -2.16 -3.93
CA ALA A 108 21.63 -2.08 -4.00
C ALA A 108 21.11 -3.12 -5.01
N ILE A 109 19.79 -3.29 -5.05
CA ILE A 109 19.08 -4.05 -6.08
C ILE A 109 18.10 -3.11 -6.78
N LEU A 110 17.95 -3.27 -8.09
CA LEU A 110 17.11 -2.43 -8.93
C LEU A 110 16.05 -3.30 -9.62
N TYR A 111 14.81 -2.82 -9.68
CA TYR A 111 13.72 -3.39 -10.45
C TYR A 111 13.32 -2.40 -11.54
N ALA A 112 13.24 -2.87 -12.79
CA ALA A 112 12.85 -2.04 -13.93
C ALA A 112 11.33 -1.99 -14.16
N ASN A 113 10.57 -2.86 -13.48
CA ASN A 113 9.11 -2.81 -13.37
C ASN A 113 8.68 -3.56 -12.08
N GLN A 114 7.38 -3.63 -11.79
CA GLN A 114 6.84 -4.27 -10.58
C GLN A 114 6.97 -5.81 -10.54
N SER A 115 7.19 -6.46 -11.69
CA SER A 115 7.25 -7.92 -11.85
C SER A 115 8.58 -8.44 -12.41
N ALA A 116 9.58 -7.58 -12.59
CA ALA A 116 10.84 -7.92 -13.23
C ALA A 116 11.81 -8.50 -12.20
N ARG A 117 12.69 -9.38 -12.68
CA ARG A 117 13.82 -9.84 -11.88
C ARG A 117 14.68 -8.65 -11.47
N SER A 118 15.16 -8.68 -10.22
CA SER A 118 16.06 -7.64 -9.73
C SER A 118 17.43 -7.72 -10.40
N THR A 119 18.05 -6.56 -10.59
CA THR A 119 19.42 -6.40 -11.07
C THR A 119 20.30 -5.85 -9.96
N PRO A 120 21.36 -6.56 -9.54
CA PRO A 120 22.32 -6.03 -8.58
C PRO A 120 23.06 -4.81 -9.15
N VAL A 121 23.08 -3.72 -8.40
CA VAL A 121 23.77 -2.48 -8.78
C VAL A 121 24.58 -1.91 -7.61
N ALA A 122 25.41 -0.93 -7.88
CA ALA A 122 26.05 -0.11 -6.87
C ALA A 122 25.74 1.36 -7.16
N VAL A 123 25.38 2.13 -6.13
CA VAL A 123 24.87 3.49 -6.28
C VAL A 123 25.51 4.50 -5.35
N LYS A 124 25.74 5.71 -5.85
CA LYS A 124 26.12 6.87 -5.06
C LYS A 124 24.92 7.82 -4.96
N VAL A 125 24.40 7.98 -3.75
CA VAL A 125 23.30 8.89 -3.44
C VAL A 125 23.82 10.30 -3.19
N ARG A 126 23.20 11.29 -3.84
CA ARG A 126 23.40 12.72 -3.57
C ARG A 126 22.06 13.45 -3.47
N ARG A 127 22.04 14.63 -2.88
CA ARG A 127 20.86 15.51 -2.89
C ARG A 127 20.63 16.00 -4.32
N CYS A 128 19.37 16.04 -4.76
CA CYS A 128 19.02 16.55 -6.07
C CYS A 128 18.87 18.08 -6.04
N GLU A 129 19.59 18.79 -6.89
CA GLU A 129 19.49 20.24 -7.04
C GLU A 129 18.16 20.67 -7.70
N ARG A 130 17.57 19.78 -8.51
CA ARG A 130 16.26 19.98 -9.18
C ARG A 130 15.05 19.67 -8.30
N SER A 131 15.24 19.55 -6.98
CA SER A 131 14.16 19.17 -6.04
C SER A 131 12.88 20.01 -6.18
N PRO A 132 12.92 21.35 -6.34
CA PRO A 132 11.69 22.16 -6.47
C PRO A 132 10.89 21.83 -7.74
N GLU A 133 11.58 21.70 -8.87
CA GLU A 133 10.97 21.39 -10.17
C GLU A 133 10.35 20.00 -10.15
N LEU A 134 11.08 18.99 -9.66
CA LEU A 134 10.59 17.63 -9.54
C LEU A 134 9.40 17.53 -8.57
N THR A 135 9.43 18.28 -7.46
CA THR A 135 8.30 18.34 -6.53
C THR A 135 7.05 18.86 -7.20
N LYS A 136 7.16 19.91 -8.03
CA LYS A 136 6.03 20.43 -8.80
C LYS A 136 5.53 19.42 -9.84
N THR A 137 6.44 18.76 -10.57
CA THR A 137 6.10 17.77 -11.61
C THR A 137 5.35 16.57 -11.04
N PHE A 138 5.77 16.10 -9.86
CA PHE A 138 5.22 14.89 -9.23
C PHE A 138 4.20 15.20 -8.13
N ASP A 139 3.65 16.41 -8.11
CA ASP A 139 2.55 16.73 -7.21
C ASP A 139 1.26 16.02 -7.66
N LEU A 140 0.56 15.38 -6.73
CA LEU A 140 -0.70 14.69 -7.02
C LEU A 140 -1.85 15.64 -7.39
N GLY A 141 -1.75 16.94 -7.08
CA GLY A 141 -2.82 17.92 -7.24
C GLY A 141 -3.44 18.34 -5.91
N THR A 142 -4.54 19.09 -5.99
CA THR A 142 -5.19 19.72 -4.84
C THR A 142 -6.09 18.73 -4.10
N PRO A 143 -5.96 18.61 -2.76
CA PRO A 143 -6.91 17.84 -1.95
C PRO A 143 -8.22 18.58 -1.68
N THR A 144 -9.23 17.81 -1.26
CA THR A 144 -10.40 18.29 -0.51
C THR A 144 -10.32 17.77 0.93
N SER A 145 -10.88 18.50 1.89
CA SER A 145 -10.95 18.07 3.28
C SER A 145 -12.12 17.14 3.59
N GLU A 146 -13.07 17.01 2.66
CA GLU A 146 -14.30 16.25 2.85
C GLU A 146 -14.75 15.55 1.58
N LEU A 147 -15.59 14.52 1.75
CA LEU A 147 -16.27 13.84 0.65
C LEU A 147 -17.35 14.78 0.09
N ASN A 148 -17.30 15.04 -1.21
CA ASN A 148 -18.34 15.83 -1.85
C ASN A 148 -19.69 15.07 -1.88
N PRO A 149 -20.83 15.77 -2.01
CA PRO A 149 -22.15 15.13 -1.96
C PRO A 149 -22.38 14.02 -2.99
N THR A 150 -21.79 14.13 -4.18
CA THR A 150 -21.89 13.10 -5.23
C THR A 150 -21.24 11.80 -4.79
N ILE A 151 -20.05 11.88 -4.19
CA ILE A 151 -19.35 10.71 -3.66
C ILE A 151 -20.07 10.13 -2.45
N THR A 152 -20.53 10.98 -1.53
CA THR A 152 -21.36 10.54 -0.40
C THR A 152 -22.60 9.78 -0.87
N ALA A 153 -23.26 10.25 -1.94
CA ALA A 153 -24.42 9.57 -2.52
C ALA A 153 -24.06 8.25 -3.21
N LEU A 154 -22.90 8.15 -3.87
CA LEU A 154 -22.42 6.88 -4.44
C LEU A 154 -22.09 5.86 -3.36
N LEU A 155 -21.34 6.27 -2.34
CA LEU A 155 -21.04 5.42 -1.19
C LEU A 155 -22.32 5.00 -0.46
N GLY A 156 -23.33 5.87 -0.36
CA GLY A 156 -24.61 5.54 0.27
C GLY A 156 -25.43 4.46 -0.45
N LYS A 157 -25.14 4.18 -1.74
CA LYS A 157 -25.78 3.08 -2.49
C LYS A 157 -25.14 1.73 -2.20
N ILE A 158 -23.95 1.70 -1.59
CA ILE A 158 -23.27 0.46 -1.26
C ILE A 158 -24.14 -0.34 -0.31
N ASP A 159 -24.34 -1.59 -0.70
CA ASP A 159 -25.06 -2.58 0.06
C ASP A 159 -24.06 -3.68 0.38
N SER A 160 -23.63 -3.73 1.64
CA SER A 160 -22.57 -4.63 2.07
C SER A 160 -22.99 -5.32 3.35
N GLU A 161 -22.90 -6.65 3.35
CA GLU A 161 -23.14 -7.51 4.50
C GLU A 161 -21.83 -8.00 5.12
N ARG A 162 -20.74 -8.05 4.36
CA ARG A 162 -19.45 -8.62 4.79
C ARG A 162 -18.29 -7.88 4.15
N VAL A 163 -17.10 -8.12 4.70
CA VAL A 163 -15.83 -7.74 4.05
C VAL A 163 -15.13 -9.01 3.60
N ILE A 164 -14.63 -9.01 2.36
CA ILE A 164 -13.72 -10.03 1.85
C ILE A 164 -12.30 -9.44 1.81
N VAL A 165 -11.32 -10.18 2.31
CA VAL A 165 -9.89 -9.87 2.25
C VAL A 165 -9.29 -10.82 1.23
N PHE A 166 -8.96 -10.29 0.05
CA PHE A 166 -8.55 -11.12 -1.07
C PHE A 166 -7.15 -11.66 -0.88
N ASP A 167 -6.92 -12.91 -1.31
CA ASP A 167 -5.56 -13.39 -1.47
C ASP A 167 -4.91 -12.73 -2.68
N VAL A 168 -4.01 -11.80 -2.42
CA VAL A 168 -3.23 -11.06 -3.43
C VAL A 168 -1.72 -11.22 -3.21
N GLY A 169 -1.32 -12.16 -2.36
CA GLY A 169 0.06 -12.32 -1.89
C GLY A 169 0.47 -11.27 -0.87
N GLN A 170 1.70 -10.76 -0.96
CA GLN A 170 2.20 -9.67 -0.11
C GLN A 170 1.63 -8.32 -0.56
N GLY A 171 0.35 -8.11 -0.27
CA GLY A 171 -0.36 -6.86 -0.49
C GLY A 171 -1.70 -6.85 0.22
N SER A 172 -2.49 -5.81 -0.02
CA SER A 172 -3.82 -5.61 0.60
C SER A 172 -4.85 -5.35 -0.48
N ALA A 173 -5.95 -6.12 -0.47
CA ALA A 173 -7.13 -5.84 -1.27
C ALA A 173 -8.36 -6.31 -0.50
N ASN A 174 -9.31 -5.41 -0.27
CA ASN A 174 -10.48 -5.71 0.54
C ASN A 174 -11.75 -5.27 -0.17
N GLY A 175 -12.74 -6.14 -0.30
CA GLY A 175 -14.01 -5.86 -0.94
C GLY A 175 -15.14 -5.77 0.07
N LEU A 176 -16.04 -4.80 -0.12
CA LEU A 176 -17.34 -4.80 0.54
C LEU A 176 -18.32 -5.56 -0.34
N ILE A 177 -18.97 -6.59 0.21
CA ILE A 177 -19.82 -7.51 -0.57
C ILE A 177 -21.15 -7.75 0.13
N ARG A 178 -22.16 -8.09 -0.68
CA ARG A 178 -23.42 -8.70 -0.25
C ARG A 178 -23.43 -10.17 -0.66
N ASP A 179 -24.11 -11.02 0.10
CA ASP A 179 -24.16 -12.45 -0.19
C ASP A 179 -24.58 -12.76 -1.63
N GLY A 180 -23.75 -13.56 -2.31
CA GLY A 180 -23.97 -13.96 -3.71
C GLY A 180 -23.69 -12.86 -4.75
N GLN A 181 -23.07 -11.74 -4.36
CA GLN A 181 -22.73 -10.63 -5.25
C GLN A 181 -21.23 -10.32 -5.25
N SER A 182 -20.73 -9.75 -6.35
CA SER A 182 -19.37 -9.19 -6.43
C SER A 182 -19.22 -7.95 -5.55
N SER A 183 -17.99 -7.50 -5.34
CA SER A 183 -17.70 -6.29 -4.55
C SER A 183 -18.40 -5.06 -5.10
N SER A 184 -18.96 -4.24 -4.19
CA SER A 184 -19.57 -2.95 -4.49
C SER A 184 -18.60 -1.78 -4.25
N LEU A 185 -17.58 -2.01 -3.42
CA LEU A 185 -16.47 -1.11 -3.16
C LEU A 185 -15.22 -1.90 -2.86
N TYR A 186 -14.07 -1.38 -3.27
CA TYR A 186 -12.75 -1.86 -2.81
C TYR A 186 -12.10 -0.86 -1.85
N PHE A 187 -11.50 -1.38 -0.79
CA PHE A 187 -10.51 -0.70 0.04
C PHE A 187 -9.16 -1.38 -0.19
N ASP A 188 -8.29 -0.68 -0.92
CA ASP A 188 -7.12 -1.20 -1.62
C ASP A 188 -7.44 -2.25 -2.69
N THR A 189 -6.53 -2.36 -3.66
CA THR A 189 -6.56 -3.32 -4.78
C THR A 189 -5.15 -3.79 -5.08
N GLY A 190 -4.43 -4.14 -4.03
CA GLY A 190 -3.02 -4.47 -4.02
C GLY A 190 -2.66 -5.82 -4.60
N ALA A 191 -1.35 -6.07 -4.65
CA ALA A 191 -0.75 -7.36 -5.00
C ALA A 191 0.72 -7.41 -4.57
N GLY A 192 1.28 -8.61 -4.42
CA GLY A 192 2.73 -8.77 -4.27
C GLY A 192 3.51 -8.15 -5.43
N VAL A 193 4.47 -7.28 -5.12
CA VAL A 193 5.35 -6.58 -6.08
C VAL A 193 6.83 -6.76 -5.76
N TYR A 194 7.69 -6.47 -6.75
CA TYR A 194 9.15 -6.49 -6.63
C TYR A 194 9.67 -7.82 -6.07
N GLY A 195 10.52 -7.79 -5.03
CA GLY A 195 11.04 -8.98 -4.38
C GLY A 195 9.99 -9.89 -3.76
N ASN A 196 8.73 -9.45 -3.62
CA ASN A 196 7.61 -10.25 -3.16
C ASN A 196 6.61 -10.62 -4.27
N GLN A 197 6.89 -10.34 -5.55
CA GLN A 197 6.00 -10.70 -6.66
C GLN A 197 5.71 -12.21 -6.74
N HIS A 198 6.65 -13.05 -6.28
CA HIS A 198 6.51 -14.51 -6.27
C HIS A 198 5.43 -14.99 -5.29
N THR A 199 4.98 -14.11 -4.40
CA THR A 199 3.90 -14.40 -3.45
C THR A 199 2.52 -14.25 -4.06
N ARG A 200 2.42 -13.60 -5.23
CA ARG A 200 1.15 -13.34 -5.90
C ARG A 200 0.51 -14.65 -6.39
N PRO A 201 -0.79 -14.89 -6.13
CA PRO A 201 -1.51 -15.95 -6.82
C PRO A 201 -1.43 -15.79 -8.35
N THR A 202 -1.49 -16.91 -9.07
CA THR A 202 -1.46 -16.89 -10.54
C THR A 202 -2.65 -16.14 -11.12
N ASN A 203 -3.83 -16.30 -10.51
CA ASN A 203 -5.07 -15.67 -10.93
C ASN A 203 -5.58 -14.79 -9.76
N ILE A 204 -5.22 -13.51 -9.77
CA ILE A 204 -5.91 -12.51 -8.94
C ILE A 204 -7.08 -11.99 -9.76
N ASP A 205 -8.30 -12.24 -9.27
CA ASP A 205 -9.53 -11.73 -9.85
C ASP A 205 -10.15 -10.71 -8.88
N LEU A 206 -10.21 -9.45 -9.30
CA LEU A 206 -10.88 -8.36 -8.58
C LEU A 206 -11.99 -7.79 -9.49
N PRO A 207 -13.18 -8.42 -9.53
CA PRO A 207 -14.23 -8.05 -10.47
C PRO A 207 -14.68 -6.59 -10.31
N ALA A 208 -14.66 -5.85 -11.41
CA ALA A 208 -14.99 -4.42 -11.41
C ALA A 208 -16.47 -4.12 -11.73
N ASP A 209 -17.29 -5.12 -12.08
CA ASP A 209 -18.61 -4.92 -12.68
C ASP A 209 -19.56 -4.12 -11.78
N ASN A 210 -19.59 -4.43 -10.49
CA ASN A 210 -20.46 -3.80 -9.50
C ASN A 210 -19.77 -2.70 -8.68
N VAL A 211 -18.52 -2.36 -9.02
CA VAL A 211 -17.72 -1.38 -8.28
C VAL A 211 -17.86 -0.01 -8.90
N ASP A 212 -18.26 0.97 -8.11
CA ASP A 212 -18.23 2.39 -8.50
C ASP A 212 -16.99 3.12 -7.93
N VAL A 213 -16.55 2.71 -6.74
CA VAL A 213 -15.53 3.41 -5.96
C VAL A 213 -14.44 2.44 -5.46
N VAL A 214 -13.19 2.85 -5.61
CA VAL A 214 -12.01 2.29 -4.95
C VAL A 214 -11.49 3.32 -3.95
N ILE A 215 -11.33 2.94 -2.69
CA ILE A 215 -10.64 3.73 -1.67
C ILE A 215 -9.23 3.17 -1.54
N LEU A 216 -8.22 3.99 -1.77
CA LEU A 216 -6.82 3.63 -1.59
C LEU A 216 -6.36 4.11 -0.22
N SER A 217 -5.92 3.20 0.65
CA SER A 217 -5.40 3.51 1.97
C SER A 217 -4.18 4.43 1.89
N HIS A 218 -3.21 4.10 1.03
CA HIS A 218 -2.02 4.89 0.77
C HIS A 218 -1.33 4.45 -0.53
N TRP A 219 -0.28 5.15 -0.92
CA TRP A 219 0.30 5.01 -2.26
C TRP A 219 1.32 3.88 -2.43
N ASP A 220 1.59 3.03 -1.44
CA ASP A 220 2.58 1.95 -1.61
C ASP A 220 2.07 0.90 -2.61
N GLY A 221 3.00 0.37 -3.41
CA GLY A 221 2.68 -0.43 -4.61
C GLY A 221 1.79 -1.64 -4.34
N ASP A 222 2.01 -2.28 -3.20
CA ASP A 222 1.29 -3.45 -2.71
C ASP A 222 -0.15 -3.16 -2.24
N HIS A 223 -0.63 -1.92 -2.37
CA HIS A 223 -2.02 -1.50 -2.10
C HIS A 223 -2.81 -1.14 -3.36
N TRP A 224 -2.18 -1.05 -4.53
CA TRP A 224 -2.86 -0.72 -5.80
C TRP A 224 -2.39 -1.52 -7.03
N ALA A 225 -1.28 -2.26 -6.96
CA ALA A 225 -0.74 -2.99 -8.11
C ALA A 225 -1.66 -4.10 -8.65
N GLY A 226 -2.60 -4.61 -7.86
CA GLY A 226 -3.60 -5.57 -8.34
C GLY A 226 -4.51 -4.98 -9.42
N ALA A 227 -4.77 -3.66 -9.40
CA ALA A 227 -5.56 -2.96 -10.42
C ALA A 227 -4.83 -2.77 -11.76
N THR A 228 -3.50 -2.95 -11.81
CA THR A 228 -2.72 -2.80 -13.05
C THR A 228 -2.60 -4.11 -13.84
N LEU A 229 -2.91 -5.24 -13.19
CA LEU A 229 -3.02 -6.56 -13.80
C LEU A 229 -4.07 -6.53 -14.91
N GLU A 230 -3.76 -7.17 -16.05
CA GLU A 230 -4.57 -7.09 -17.27
C GLU A 230 -6.06 -7.36 -17.04
N HIS A 231 -6.40 -8.41 -16.29
CA HIS A 231 -7.78 -8.79 -15.99
C HIS A 231 -8.53 -7.81 -15.07
N ASN A 232 -7.82 -6.97 -14.32
CA ASN A 232 -8.40 -6.05 -13.33
C ASN A 232 -8.38 -4.58 -13.78
N ARG A 233 -7.89 -4.27 -14.99
CA ARG A 233 -7.70 -2.89 -15.48
C ARG A 233 -8.98 -2.06 -15.56
N GLU A 234 -10.15 -2.69 -15.58
CA GLU A 234 -11.43 -1.99 -15.49
C GLU A 234 -11.56 -1.19 -14.18
N LEU A 235 -10.85 -1.57 -13.11
CA LEU A 235 -10.76 -0.80 -11.85
C LEU A 235 -10.16 0.60 -12.05
N LEU A 236 -9.28 0.77 -13.03
CA LEU A 236 -8.67 2.08 -13.32
C LEU A 236 -9.68 3.08 -13.90
N LYS A 237 -10.84 2.61 -14.37
CA LYS A 237 -11.93 3.44 -14.89
C LYS A 237 -12.90 3.89 -13.80
N LYS A 238 -12.77 3.36 -12.58
CA LYS A 238 -13.65 3.67 -11.44
C LYS A 238 -13.24 4.98 -10.78
N ILE A 239 -14.01 5.43 -9.80
CA ILE A 239 -13.64 6.58 -8.98
C ILE A 239 -12.66 6.11 -7.91
N TRP A 240 -11.56 6.83 -7.77
CA TRP A 240 -10.55 6.55 -6.75
C TRP A 240 -10.54 7.65 -5.69
N ILE A 241 -10.64 7.26 -4.43
CA ILE A 241 -10.48 8.14 -3.27
C ILE A 241 -9.16 7.77 -2.61
N ALA A 242 -8.22 8.70 -2.51
CA ALA A 242 -6.89 8.44 -1.97
C ALA A 242 -6.43 9.59 -1.07
N PRO A 243 -5.54 9.37 -0.10
CA PRO A 243 -4.97 10.47 0.67
C PRO A 243 -4.06 11.32 -0.22
N LYS A 244 -4.07 12.64 -0.01
CA LYS A 244 -3.01 13.52 -0.48
C LYS A 244 -1.74 13.22 0.30
N GLN A 245 -0.73 12.73 -0.40
CA GLN A 245 0.56 12.39 0.17
C GLN A 245 1.69 12.86 -0.74
N VAL A 246 2.89 12.92 -0.17
CA VAL A 246 4.10 13.14 -0.95
C VAL A 246 4.49 11.80 -1.57
N VAL A 247 4.54 11.75 -2.90
CA VAL A 247 4.78 10.51 -3.65
C VAL A 247 5.94 10.65 -4.64
N GLY A 248 6.43 9.52 -5.16
CA GLY A 248 7.47 9.50 -6.19
C GLY A 248 6.94 9.38 -7.63
N PRO A 249 7.84 9.17 -8.61
CA PRO A 249 7.50 9.04 -10.01
C PRO A 249 6.46 7.96 -10.37
N SER A 250 6.61 6.73 -9.89
CA SER A 250 5.71 5.62 -10.28
C SER A 250 4.30 5.83 -9.75
N HIS A 251 4.17 6.34 -8.53
CA HIS A 251 2.89 6.74 -7.94
C HIS A 251 2.15 7.77 -8.77
N LYS A 252 2.87 8.80 -9.26
CA LYS A 252 2.27 9.83 -10.10
C LYS A 252 1.84 9.27 -11.47
N ALA A 253 2.64 8.37 -12.05
CA ALA A 253 2.29 7.68 -13.28
C ALA A 253 1.07 6.76 -13.10
N PHE A 254 0.93 6.12 -11.93
CA PHE A 254 -0.27 5.35 -11.58
C PHE A 254 -1.49 6.28 -11.41
N ALA A 255 -1.34 7.39 -10.67
CA ALA A 255 -2.39 8.39 -10.50
C ALA A 255 -2.90 8.95 -11.85
N ASP A 256 -2.01 9.13 -12.83
CA ASP A 256 -2.36 9.54 -14.20
C ASP A 256 -3.04 8.42 -15.01
N SER A 257 -2.77 7.15 -14.67
CA SER A 257 -3.41 5.98 -15.30
C SER A 257 -4.84 5.74 -14.81
N ILE A 258 -5.21 6.26 -13.64
CA ILE A 258 -6.61 6.32 -13.19
C ILE A 258 -7.34 7.30 -14.11
N LYS A 259 -8.50 6.89 -14.66
CA LYS A 259 -9.26 7.66 -15.65
C LYS A 259 -9.22 9.16 -15.34
N GLN A 260 -8.82 9.96 -16.32
CA GLN A 260 -8.69 11.41 -16.15
C GLN A 260 -9.95 12.00 -15.49
N GLY A 261 -9.78 12.62 -14.34
CA GLY A 261 -10.85 13.25 -13.56
C GLY A 261 -11.52 12.39 -12.48
N ASN A 262 -11.16 11.11 -12.34
CA ASN A 262 -11.77 10.20 -11.37
C ASN A 262 -11.00 10.04 -10.06
N LEU A 263 -9.85 10.70 -9.90
CA LEU A 263 -9.08 10.67 -8.66
C LEU A 263 -9.48 11.83 -7.74
N ILE A 264 -9.88 11.49 -6.52
CA ILE A 264 -10.25 12.41 -5.45
C ILE A 264 -9.21 12.27 -4.35
N LEU A 265 -8.50 13.37 -4.11
CA LEU A 265 -7.46 13.44 -3.08
C LEU A 265 -8.04 14.02 -1.79
N LEU A 266 -7.84 13.31 -0.68
CA LEU A 266 -8.33 13.73 0.63
C LEU A 266 -7.18 14.22 1.53
N GLU A 267 -7.45 15.31 2.25
CA GLU A 267 -6.62 15.79 3.36
C GLU A 267 -7.55 16.21 4.51
N MET A 268 -7.95 15.24 5.33
CA MET A 268 -9.08 15.35 6.27
C MET A 268 -8.68 15.87 7.66
N GLY A 269 -7.38 15.98 7.95
CA GLY A 269 -6.92 16.21 9.32
C GLY A 269 -7.40 15.11 10.26
N GLU A 270 -8.09 15.49 11.34
CA GLU A 270 -8.75 14.58 12.30
C GLU A 270 -10.27 14.47 12.08
N THR A 271 -10.78 14.98 10.94
CA THR A 271 -12.19 14.81 10.60
C THR A 271 -12.47 13.36 10.19
N VAL A 272 -13.62 12.86 10.61
CA VAL A 272 -14.15 11.56 10.21
C VAL A 272 -15.31 11.80 9.23
N ALA A 273 -15.17 11.35 8.00
CA ALA A 273 -16.28 11.33 7.06
C ALA A 273 -17.18 10.15 7.39
N GLN A 274 -18.50 10.35 7.36
CA GLN A 274 -19.48 9.33 7.69
C GLN A 274 -20.57 9.26 6.63
N VAL A 275 -20.88 8.05 6.17
CA VAL A 275 -21.90 7.76 5.17
C VAL A 275 -22.77 6.61 5.65
N THR A 276 -24.09 6.79 5.62
CA THR A 276 -25.03 5.69 5.84
C THR A 276 -25.18 4.88 4.56
N LEU A 277 -24.85 3.59 4.63
CA LEU A 277 -24.94 2.63 3.54
C LEU A 277 -26.39 2.19 3.31
N ALA A 278 -26.69 1.63 2.13
CA ALA A 278 -28.02 1.10 1.80
C ALA A 278 -28.45 -0.02 2.76
N SER A 279 -27.48 -0.74 3.31
CA SER A 279 -27.70 -1.78 4.32
C SER A 279 -28.02 -1.23 5.73
N GLY A 280 -28.06 0.09 5.93
CA GLY A 280 -28.23 0.75 7.23
C GLY A 280 -26.98 0.75 8.13
N ARG A 281 -25.84 0.27 7.63
CA ARG A 281 -24.53 0.32 8.30
C ARG A 281 -23.90 1.70 8.10
N GLN A 282 -22.97 2.08 8.98
CA GLN A 282 -22.23 3.33 8.84
C GLN A 282 -20.84 3.06 8.27
N LEU A 283 -20.52 3.63 7.12
CA LEU A 283 -19.16 3.74 6.63
C LEU A 283 -18.52 4.99 7.23
N ARG A 284 -17.43 4.82 7.95
CA ARG A 284 -16.61 5.90 8.49
C ARG A 284 -15.20 5.85 7.89
N LEU A 285 -14.75 6.98 7.39
CA LEU A 285 -13.41 7.14 6.80
C LEU A 285 -12.65 8.19 7.61
N ALA A 286 -11.49 7.82 8.11
CA ALA A 286 -10.56 8.71 8.79
C ALA A 286 -9.22 8.74 8.05
N GLN A 287 -8.34 9.66 8.44
CA GLN A 287 -7.00 9.75 7.91
C GLN A 287 -6.00 9.81 9.07
N GLY A 288 -4.96 8.99 9.04
CA GLY A 288 -3.95 8.95 10.11
C GLY A 288 -3.26 10.31 10.28
N THR A 289 -2.89 10.66 11.51
CA THR A 289 -2.37 12.00 11.85
C THR A 289 -0.87 12.18 11.57
N ASN A 290 -0.10 11.09 11.45
CA ASN A 290 1.34 11.18 11.17
C ASN A 290 1.63 11.25 9.68
N ARG A 291 1.73 12.48 9.16
CA ARG A 291 2.04 12.79 7.76
C ARG A 291 3.52 12.61 7.37
N SER A 292 4.37 12.15 8.30
CA SER A 292 5.80 11.97 8.03
C SER A 292 6.14 10.66 7.31
N THR A 293 5.20 9.71 7.28
CA THR A 293 5.23 8.46 6.53
C THR A 293 3.97 8.36 5.68
N ARG A 294 3.99 7.56 4.61
CA ARG A 294 2.77 7.30 3.81
C ARG A 294 1.81 6.37 4.55
N ASN A 295 2.34 5.36 5.23
CA ASN A 295 1.58 4.35 5.97
C ASN A 295 0.71 5.03 7.04
N ASP A 296 1.32 5.84 7.91
CA ASP A 296 0.62 6.48 9.05
C ASP A 296 -0.17 7.74 8.66
N GLY A 297 0.03 8.21 7.43
CA GLY A 297 -0.75 9.29 6.83
C GLY A 297 -1.86 8.78 5.93
N GLY A 298 -2.10 7.47 5.90
CA GLY A 298 -3.09 6.81 5.04
C GLY A 298 -4.53 7.01 5.50
N LEU A 299 -5.47 6.60 4.65
CA LEU A 299 -6.89 6.49 4.98
C LEU A 299 -7.15 5.19 5.74
N VAL A 300 -8.09 5.26 6.69
CA VAL A 300 -8.55 4.14 7.52
C VAL A 300 -10.06 4.02 7.36
N LEU A 301 -10.53 2.83 6.99
CA LEU A 301 -11.95 2.54 6.78
C LEU A 301 -12.51 1.73 7.95
N CYS A 302 -13.62 2.20 8.51
CA CYS A 302 -14.39 1.50 9.52
C CYS A 302 -15.83 1.34 9.04
N ILE A 303 -16.39 0.15 9.19
CA ILE A 303 -17.83 -0.10 8.99
C ILE A 303 -18.42 -0.40 10.36
N ASP A 304 -19.40 0.38 10.81
CA ASP A 304 -20.14 0.08 12.03
C ASP A 304 -21.47 -0.60 11.72
N ASN A 305 -21.87 -1.47 12.63
CA ASN A 305 -23.22 -2.01 12.70
C ASN A 305 -23.94 -1.42 13.92
N PRO A 306 -24.78 -0.39 13.73
CA PRO A 306 -25.50 0.27 14.83
C PRO A 306 -26.36 -0.68 15.67
N GLN A 307 -26.83 -1.79 15.08
CA GLN A 307 -27.67 -2.77 15.76
C GLN A 307 -26.87 -3.71 16.68
N ARG A 308 -25.57 -3.91 16.40
CA ARG A 308 -24.68 -4.79 17.18
C ARG A 308 -23.68 -4.05 18.04
N THR A 309 -23.58 -2.73 17.89
CA THR A 309 -22.58 -1.89 18.58
C THR A 309 -21.16 -2.45 18.39
N ALA A 310 -20.84 -2.83 17.16
CA ALA A 310 -19.59 -3.46 16.78
C ALA A 310 -19.09 -2.89 15.45
N SER A 311 -17.78 -3.01 15.21
CA SER A 311 -17.15 -2.49 13.97
C SER A 311 -16.36 -3.56 13.22
N MET A 312 -16.21 -3.35 11.92
CA MET A 312 -15.16 -3.94 11.10
C MET A 312 -14.15 -2.86 10.72
N LEU A 313 -12.86 -3.09 10.98
CA LEU A 313 -11.80 -2.11 10.77
C LEU A 313 -10.79 -2.57 9.71
N LEU A 314 -10.52 -1.69 8.73
CA LEU A 314 -9.54 -1.85 7.67
C LEU A 314 -8.56 -0.66 7.73
N PRO A 315 -7.43 -0.80 8.42
CA PRO A 315 -6.49 0.30 8.68
C PRO A 315 -5.49 0.56 7.55
N GLY A 316 -5.44 -0.30 6.52
CA GLY A 316 -4.31 -0.32 5.59
C GLY A 316 -3.02 -0.53 6.38
N ASP A 317 -2.06 0.38 6.23
CA ASP A 317 -0.77 0.30 6.93
C ASP A 317 -0.64 1.29 8.09
N CYS A 318 -1.71 2.00 8.42
CA CYS A 318 -1.70 3.02 9.46
C CYS A 318 -1.62 2.37 10.85
N ASP A 319 -0.71 2.85 11.70
CA ASP A 319 -0.61 2.44 13.10
C ASP A 319 -1.78 3.01 13.94
N TYR A 320 -2.33 2.20 14.86
CA TYR A 320 -3.51 2.57 15.67
C TYR A 320 -3.37 3.88 16.42
N SER A 321 -2.15 4.25 16.82
CA SER A 321 -1.88 5.47 17.56
C SER A 321 -2.20 6.75 16.77
N TYR A 322 -2.28 6.66 15.44
CA TYR A 322 -2.46 7.81 14.55
C TYR A 322 -3.90 8.04 14.08
N PHE A 323 -4.86 7.18 14.42
CA PHE A 323 -6.27 7.38 14.03
C PHE A 323 -7.25 7.23 15.20
N LYS A 324 -6.81 7.51 16.43
CA LYS A 324 -7.67 7.44 17.64
C LYS A 324 -8.93 8.30 17.56
N HIS A 325 -8.91 9.38 16.79
CA HIS A 325 -10.07 10.25 16.55
C HIS A 325 -11.21 9.55 15.79
N LEU A 326 -10.94 8.40 15.15
CA LEU A 326 -11.98 7.57 14.54
C LEU A 326 -12.92 6.97 15.59
N ASP A 327 -12.49 6.74 16.83
CA ASP A 327 -13.30 6.14 17.92
C ASP A 327 -14.16 4.93 17.47
N VAL A 328 -13.56 3.74 17.52
CA VAL A 328 -14.18 2.51 17.00
C VAL A 328 -14.88 1.72 18.10
N ASN A 329 -16.06 1.15 17.79
CA ASN A 329 -16.71 0.17 18.67
C ASN A 329 -15.88 -1.12 18.75
N PRO A 330 -16.13 -2.01 19.73
CA PRO A 330 -15.45 -3.30 19.79
C PRO A 330 -15.46 -4.04 18.45
N LEU A 331 -14.30 -4.55 18.06
CA LEU A 331 -14.08 -5.05 16.71
C LEU A 331 -14.63 -6.47 16.54
N LYS A 332 -15.62 -6.59 15.66
CA LYS A 332 -16.09 -7.87 15.14
C LYS A 332 -15.19 -8.39 14.02
N GLY A 333 -14.61 -7.49 13.22
CA GLY A 333 -13.65 -7.81 12.17
C GLY A 333 -12.47 -6.85 12.20
N LEU A 334 -11.26 -7.36 11.98
CA LEU A 334 -10.06 -6.54 11.85
C LEU A 334 -9.16 -7.11 10.76
N VAL A 335 -8.78 -6.28 9.79
CA VAL A 335 -7.59 -6.54 8.97
C VAL A 335 -6.39 -5.96 9.70
N VAL A 336 -5.39 -6.80 10.00
CA VAL A 336 -4.21 -6.36 10.75
C VAL A 336 -3.42 -5.35 9.91
N PRO A 337 -3.03 -4.20 10.50
CA PRO A 337 -2.32 -3.17 9.75
C PRO A 337 -0.96 -3.65 9.24
N HIS A 338 -0.54 -3.11 8.10
CA HIS A 338 0.82 -3.26 7.58
C HIS A 338 1.23 -4.73 7.42
N HIS A 339 0.28 -5.55 6.96
CA HIS A 339 0.45 -6.99 6.76
C HIS A 339 0.87 -7.78 8.03
N GLY A 340 0.76 -7.17 9.21
CA GLY A 340 1.31 -7.71 10.45
C GLY A 340 2.78 -7.31 10.72
N ALA A 341 3.25 -6.20 10.17
CA ALA A 341 4.48 -5.57 10.61
C ALA A 341 4.40 -5.17 12.09
N ARG A 342 5.57 -4.89 12.67
CA ARG A 342 5.64 -4.39 14.04
C ARG A 342 5.07 -2.97 14.08
N LEU A 343 4.15 -2.72 15.00
CA LEU A 343 3.56 -1.41 15.25
C LEU A 343 4.32 -0.67 16.37
N GLU A 344 4.24 0.66 16.37
CA GLU A 344 4.68 1.51 17.48
C GLU A 344 3.60 1.64 18.57
N SER A 345 2.34 1.38 18.21
CA SER A 345 1.19 1.28 19.11
C SER A 345 1.47 0.48 20.39
N GLN A 346 1.04 1.04 21.51
CA GLN A 346 0.95 0.36 22.80
C GLN A 346 -0.34 -0.45 22.89
N ALA A 347 -0.44 -1.35 23.87
CA ALA A 347 -1.63 -2.19 24.06
C ALA A 347 -2.94 -1.39 24.21
N ALA A 348 -2.88 -0.20 24.81
CA ALA A 348 -4.04 0.69 24.98
C ALA A 348 -4.48 1.39 23.67
N ASP A 349 -3.65 1.37 22.63
CA ASP A 349 -3.98 1.94 21.33
C ASP A 349 -4.75 0.95 20.46
N ILE A 350 -4.62 -0.35 20.74
CA ILE A 350 -5.23 -1.43 19.96
C ILE A 350 -6.73 -1.50 20.31
N PRO A 351 -7.63 -1.38 19.32
CA PRO A 351 -9.05 -1.46 19.57
C PRO A 351 -9.46 -2.77 20.25
N THR A 352 -10.40 -2.66 21.19
CA THR A 352 -10.92 -3.83 21.91
C THR A 352 -11.62 -4.79 20.96
N ARG A 353 -11.39 -6.10 21.11
CA ARG A 353 -12.13 -7.13 20.36
C ARG A 353 -13.58 -7.24 20.84
N HIS A 354 -14.50 -7.54 19.94
CA HIS A 354 -15.84 -7.98 20.30
C HIS A 354 -15.80 -9.40 20.89
N LEU A 355 -16.54 -9.65 21.98
CA LEU A 355 -16.46 -10.93 22.70
C LEU A 355 -17.11 -12.10 21.94
N ASP A 356 -18.11 -11.81 21.10
CA ASP A 356 -18.83 -12.82 20.34
C ASP A 356 -18.31 -12.91 18.90
N GLY A 357 -17.56 -13.98 18.61
CA GLY A 357 -17.21 -14.42 17.25
C GLY A 357 -16.36 -13.44 16.43
N ALA A 358 -15.44 -12.69 17.04
CA ALA A 358 -14.59 -11.75 16.30
C ALA A 358 -13.57 -12.45 15.39
N THR A 359 -13.28 -11.87 14.23
CA THR A 359 -12.30 -12.37 13.25
C THR A 359 -11.14 -11.39 13.08
N LEU A 360 -9.91 -11.90 13.08
CA LEU A 360 -8.68 -11.16 12.80
C LEU A 360 -8.05 -11.72 11.51
N ALA A 361 -7.87 -10.88 10.49
CA ALA A 361 -7.32 -11.28 9.21
C ALA A 361 -5.93 -10.66 8.99
N TYR A 362 -4.96 -11.51 8.62
CA TYR A 362 -3.65 -11.08 8.14
C TYR A 362 -3.59 -11.23 6.62
N SER A 363 -3.39 -10.12 5.90
CA SER A 363 -3.18 -10.12 4.45
C SER A 363 -1.68 -10.16 4.14
N PHE A 364 -1.17 -11.31 3.72
CA PHE A 364 0.24 -11.47 3.35
C PHE A 364 0.45 -12.71 2.49
N GLY A 365 1.59 -12.76 1.82
CA GLY A 365 1.95 -13.85 0.91
C GLY A 365 2.90 -14.89 1.50
N PRO A 366 2.90 -16.13 0.98
CA PRO A 366 3.72 -17.24 1.46
C PRO A 366 5.19 -16.92 1.27
N SER A 367 6.01 -17.24 2.26
CA SER A 367 7.46 -17.01 2.17
C SER A 367 7.82 -15.56 1.77
N ASN A 368 6.97 -14.58 2.14
CA ASN A 368 7.30 -13.17 1.97
C ASN A 368 8.65 -12.87 2.64
N ARG A 369 9.37 -11.93 2.05
CA ARG A 369 10.69 -11.57 2.53
C ARG A 369 11.08 -10.21 2.02
N HIS A 370 11.13 -9.24 2.92
CA HIS A 370 11.49 -7.88 2.56
C HIS A 370 12.99 -7.75 2.37
N GLY A 371 13.38 -7.62 1.10
CA GLY A 371 14.73 -7.31 0.65
C GLY A 371 15.86 -8.10 1.32
N PRO A 372 17.05 -7.50 1.42
CA PRO A 372 18.21 -8.12 2.07
C PRO A 372 18.14 -8.18 3.61
N THR A 373 17.12 -7.56 4.23
CA THR A 373 16.94 -7.59 5.70
C THR A 373 16.26 -8.87 6.15
N HIS A 374 15.52 -9.51 5.25
CA HIS A 374 14.86 -10.79 5.46
C HIS A 374 13.76 -10.74 6.53
N VAL A 375 13.20 -9.55 6.75
CA VAL A 375 12.00 -9.38 7.57
C VAL A 375 10.85 -10.08 6.87
N ARG A 376 10.01 -10.76 7.66
CA ARG A 376 8.80 -11.44 7.21
C ARG A 376 7.61 -10.87 7.93
N HIS A 377 6.46 -10.90 7.28
CA HIS A 377 5.19 -10.53 7.89
C HIS A 377 4.24 -11.73 7.88
N PRO A 378 3.37 -11.89 8.89
CA PRO A 378 3.37 -11.14 10.14
C PRO A 378 4.65 -11.32 10.96
N THR A 379 4.92 -10.37 11.85
CA THR A 379 6.02 -10.44 12.82
C THR A 379 5.53 -11.00 14.14
N ALA A 380 6.42 -11.62 14.92
CA ALA A 380 6.11 -12.08 16.28
C ALA A 380 5.58 -10.94 17.18
N ALA A 381 6.16 -9.74 17.04
CA ALA A 381 5.74 -8.56 17.78
C ALA A 381 4.29 -8.15 17.45
N SER A 382 3.89 -8.23 16.18
CA SER A 382 2.51 -7.95 15.76
C SER A 382 1.52 -8.97 16.34
N VAL A 383 1.88 -10.26 16.34
CA VAL A 383 1.03 -11.30 16.95
C VAL A 383 0.90 -11.10 18.46
N GLU A 384 1.99 -10.74 19.14
CA GLU A 384 1.97 -10.41 20.57
C GLU A 384 1.07 -9.19 20.86
N GLN A 385 1.15 -8.15 20.03
CA GLN A 385 0.28 -6.97 20.10
C GLN A 385 -1.21 -7.36 19.98
N HIS A 386 -1.55 -8.33 19.15
CA HIS A 386 -2.93 -8.79 18.96
C HIS A 386 -3.30 -10.00 19.85
N SER A 387 -2.60 -10.22 20.98
CA SER A 387 -2.82 -11.37 21.88
C SER A 387 -4.23 -11.52 22.45
N ALA A 388 -5.07 -10.48 22.37
CA ALA A 388 -6.49 -10.58 22.72
C ALA A 388 -7.29 -11.53 21.80
N TRP A 389 -6.80 -11.79 20.57
CA TRP A 389 -7.38 -12.77 19.65
C TRP A 389 -6.71 -14.13 19.80
N ASN A 390 -7.49 -15.19 19.69
CA ASN A 390 -6.96 -16.55 19.71
C ASN A 390 -6.30 -16.91 18.37
N HIS A 391 -4.97 -16.80 18.33
CA HIS A 391 -4.13 -17.15 17.18
C HIS A 391 -3.96 -18.66 16.95
N ALA A 392 -4.38 -19.48 17.93
CA ALA A 392 -4.29 -20.94 17.97
C ALA A 392 -3.11 -21.50 17.16
N GLY A 393 -3.30 -22.36 16.15
CA GLY A 393 -2.27 -23.15 15.45
C GLY A 393 -1.02 -22.44 14.90
N TRP A 394 -0.84 -21.14 15.07
CA TRP A 394 0.42 -20.44 14.85
C TRP A 394 1.39 -20.51 16.03
N ASN A 395 2.66 -20.70 15.71
CA ASN A 395 3.74 -20.46 16.64
C ASN A 395 4.01 -18.94 16.72
N PRO A 396 3.84 -18.26 17.87
CA PRO A 396 4.08 -16.82 17.98
C PRO A 396 5.52 -16.41 17.65
N ALA A 397 6.49 -17.30 17.81
CA ALA A 397 7.89 -17.05 17.45
C ALA A 397 8.17 -17.19 15.94
N SER A 398 7.24 -17.74 15.17
CA SER A 398 7.35 -17.92 13.72
C SER A 398 5.96 -17.85 13.07
N PRO A 399 5.27 -16.70 13.18
CA PRO A 399 3.91 -16.58 12.69
C PRO A 399 3.87 -16.58 11.16
N GLY A 400 2.69 -16.87 10.61
CA GLY A 400 2.50 -17.05 9.18
C GLY A 400 3.08 -18.35 8.61
N VAL A 401 3.55 -19.26 9.46
CA VAL A 401 3.88 -20.64 9.09
C VAL A 401 2.80 -21.57 9.62
N GLY A 402 2.11 -22.27 8.71
CA GLY A 402 1.00 -23.16 9.06
C GLY A 402 -0.33 -22.43 9.23
N LEU A 403 -1.33 -23.20 9.62
CA LEU A 403 -2.73 -22.78 9.59
C LEU A 403 -3.09 -22.04 10.87
N PRO A 404 -3.50 -20.76 10.81
CA PRO A 404 -4.19 -20.20 11.95
C PRO A 404 -5.50 -20.98 12.11
N THR A 405 -5.83 -21.28 13.36
CA THR A 405 -7.13 -21.85 13.75
C THR A 405 -7.79 -20.89 14.74
N GLY A 406 -9.07 -21.10 15.07
CA GLY A 406 -9.78 -20.21 16.00
C GLY A 406 -10.30 -18.93 15.34
N GLU A 407 -9.87 -17.77 15.84
CA GLU A 407 -10.40 -16.44 15.45
C GLU A 407 -9.54 -15.76 14.36
N VAL A 408 -8.33 -16.26 14.15
CA VAL A 408 -7.38 -15.71 13.19
C VAL A 408 -7.51 -16.39 11.83
N ARG A 409 -7.40 -15.59 10.77
CA ARG A 409 -7.42 -16.01 9.37
C ARG A 409 -6.24 -15.33 8.65
N ALA A 410 -5.78 -15.95 7.58
CA ALA A 410 -4.70 -15.42 6.76
C ALA A 410 -4.89 -15.83 5.30
N THR A 411 -4.48 -14.96 4.38
CA THR A 411 -4.54 -15.21 2.93
C THR A 411 -3.43 -16.13 2.42
N CYS A 412 -2.36 -16.33 3.20
CA CYS A 412 -1.05 -16.83 2.77
C CYS A 412 -0.91 -18.33 2.37
N GLU A 413 -1.97 -19.03 1.97
CA GLU A 413 -1.82 -20.46 1.59
C GLU A 413 -1.44 -20.66 0.13
N HIS A 414 -0.21 -21.14 -0.10
CA HIS A 414 0.20 -21.69 -1.40
C HIS A 414 1.02 -23.01 -1.35
N PRO A 415 0.81 -23.96 -0.41
CA PRO A 415 1.20 -25.33 -0.69
C PRO A 415 0.57 -25.80 -2.02
N PRO A 416 1.28 -26.57 -2.87
CA PRO A 416 0.68 -27.17 -4.05
C PRO A 416 -0.56 -27.99 -3.66
N GLY A 417 -1.74 -27.55 -4.10
CA GLY A 417 -3.01 -28.24 -3.86
C GLY A 417 -3.89 -27.68 -2.74
N THR A 418 -3.49 -26.61 -2.03
CA THR A 418 -4.40 -25.91 -1.10
C THR A 418 -4.47 -24.43 -1.44
N HIS A 419 -5.67 -23.99 -1.85
CA HIS A 419 -6.04 -22.59 -1.99
C HIS A 419 -7.06 -22.31 -0.88
N ARG A 420 -6.62 -21.75 0.26
CA ARG A 420 -7.63 -21.22 1.20
C ARG A 420 -8.36 -20.03 0.60
N GLY A 421 -7.70 -19.30 -0.31
CA GLY A 421 -8.27 -18.15 -0.97
C GLY A 421 -8.61 -17.04 0.02
N ASP A 422 -9.61 -16.27 -0.34
CA ASP A 422 -9.99 -15.05 0.35
C ASP A 422 -10.52 -15.32 1.78
N VAL A 423 -10.38 -14.33 2.66
CA VAL A 423 -10.87 -14.36 4.04
C VAL A 423 -12.11 -13.48 4.18
N TYR A 424 -13.16 -14.00 4.82
CA TYR A 424 -14.37 -13.22 5.10
C TYR A 424 -14.38 -12.71 6.54
N LEU A 425 -14.77 -11.44 6.71
CA LEU A 425 -15.14 -10.83 7.99
C LEU A 425 -16.67 -10.71 8.03
N ASP A 426 -17.30 -11.42 8.98
CA ASP A 426 -18.75 -11.51 9.15
C ASP A 426 -19.22 -10.82 10.45
N TRP A 427 -20.50 -10.44 10.52
CA TRP A 427 -21.10 -9.77 11.68
C TRP A 427 -21.45 -10.68 12.84
#